data_AF-A0A1H4FW44-F1
#
_entry.id   AF-A0A1H4FW44-F1
#
_cell.length_a   1.000
_cell.length_b   1.000
_cell.length_c   1.000
_cell.angle_alpha   90.00
_cell.angle_beta   90.00
_cell.angle_gamma   90.00
#
_symmetry.space_group_name_H-M   'P 1'
#
loop_
_entity.id
_entity.type
_entity.pdbx_description
1 polymer ?
#
loop_
_entity_poly.entity_id
_entity_poly.type
_entity_poly.pdbx_seq_one_letter_code
_entity_poly.pdbx_strand_id
1 'polypeptide(L)'
;MTRKTYVPEILAPRYALRVDDFGPDHVLHVRCEACARVVLIDAGELRRSFDACQRIVVLAERLRCARCAAPTPLSWSVYRRVPTPES
;
A
#
# COMPACT_ATOMS: atom_id res chain seq x y z
N MET A 1 -11.62 20.74 -4.08
CA MET A 1 -11.03 19.43 -3.68
C MET A 1 -10.35 18.82 -4.88
N THR A 2 -9.02 18.89 -4.95
CA THR A 2 -8.22 18.38 -6.08
C THR A 2 -8.33 16.85 -6.15
N ARG A 3 -8.72 16.31 -7.31
CA ARG A 3 -8.82 14.86 -7.53
C ARG A 3 -7.41 14.26 -7.59
N LYS A 4 -6.97 13.62 -6.51
CA LYS A 4 -5.70 12.87 -6.48
C LYS A 4 -5.78 11.72 -7.49
N THR A 5 -4.84 11.69 -8.43
CA THR A 5 -4.70 10.59 -9.40
C THR A 5 -3.62 9.63 -8.90
N TYR A 6 -3.88 8.33 -9.02
CA TYR A 6 -2.94 7.28 -8.63
C TYR A 6 -2.66 6.39 -9.84
N VAL A 7 -1.38 6.13 -10.11
CA VAL A 7 -0.95 5.22 -11.18
C VAL A 7 -0.28 4.00 -10.57
N PRO A 8 -0.60 2.76 -11.02
CA PRO A 8 0.11 1.57 -10.57
C PRO A 8 1.60 1.68 -10.89
N GLU A 9 2.45 1.24 -9.98
CA GLU A 9 3.91 1.27 -10.14
C GLU A 9 4.56 0.01 -9.56
N ILE A 10 5.66 -0.43 -10.19
CA ILE A 10 6.45 -1.57 -9.74
C ILE A 10 7.80 -1.04 -9.26
N LEU A 11 7.99 -0.95 -7.95
CA LEU A 11 9.23 -0.43 -7.36
C LEU A 11 10.34 -1.49 -7.28
N ALA A 12 9.97 -2.73 -7.00
CA ALA A 12 10.87 -3.86 -6.84
C ALA A 12 10.09 -5.17 -7.03
N PRO A 13 10.78 -6.32 -7.18
CA PRO A 13 10.12 -7.62 -7.09
C PRO A 13 9.32 -7.76 -5.79
N ARG A 14 8.11 -8.32 -5.86
CA ARG A 14 7.18 -8.39 -4.72
C ARG A 14 7.78 -9.02 -3.45
N TYR A 15 8.68 -9.99 -3.63
CA TYR A 15 9.34 -10.71 -2.53
C TYR A 15 10.48 -9.92 -1.86
N ALA A 16 10.98 -8.87 -2.52
CA ALA A 16 12.11 -8.07 -2.07
C ALA A 16 11.70 -6.69 -1.54
N LEU A 17 10.53 -6.18 -1.96
CA LEU A 17 10.02 -4.86 -1.61
C LEU A 17 9.95 -4.64 -0.08
N ARG A 18 10.58 -3.57 0.39
CA ARG A 18 10.65 -3.14 1.79
C ARG A 18 9.89 -1.84 2.00
N VAL A 19 9.70 -1.50 3.28
CA VAL A 19 9.08 -0.22 3.68
C VAL A 19 9.88 0.97 3.17
N ASP A 20 11.22 0.92 3.23
CA ASP A 20 12.04 2.07 2.85
C ASP A 20 12.12 2.35 1.34
N ASP A 21 11.76 1.36 0.51
CA ASP A 21 11.68 1.52 -0.94
C ASP A 21 10.56 2.51 -1.36
N PHE A 22 9.62 2.83 -0.46
CA PHE A 22 8.52 3.74 -0.74
C PHE A 22 8.98 5.20 -0.66
N GLY A 23 9.23 5.82 -1.81
CA GLY A 23 9.29 7.28 -1.94
C GLY A 23 8.04 8.02 -1.39
N PRO A 24 8.14 9.33 -1.13
CA PRO A 24 7.10 10.12 -0.47
C PRO A 24 5.75 10.15 -1.21
N ASP A 25 5.77 9.96 -2.53
CA ASP A 25 4.57 9.93 -3.36
C ASP A 25 3.99 8.52 -3.55
N HIS A 26 4.64 7.50 -3.01
CA HIS A 26 4.17 6.12 -3.10
C HIS A 26 3.13 5.82 -2.03
N VAL A 27 2.15 4.99 -2.42
CA VAL A 27 1.14 4.47 -1.53
C VAL A 27 1.02 2.96 -1.72
N LEU A 28 0.88 2.24 -0.62
CA LEU A 28 0.52 0.84 -0.62
C LEU A 28 -1.00 0.74 -0.70
N HIS A 29 -1.49 0.19 -1.81
CA HIS A 29 -2.89 -0.15 -1.99
C HIS A 29 -3.13 -1.57 -1.49
N VAL A 30 -3.95 -1.71 -0.46
CA VAL A 30 -4.31 -2.99 0.15
C VAL A 30 -5.80 -3.24 -0.04
N ARG A 31 -6.16 -4.40 -0.58
CA ARG A 31 -7.54 -4.81 -0.81
C ARG A 31 -7.84 -6.10 -0.05
N CYS A 32 -8.95 -6.09 0.68
CA CYS A 32 -9.49 -7.30 1.30
C CYS A 32 -10.28 -8.10 0.28
N GLU A 33 -9.89 -9.35 0.04
CA GLU A 33 -10.57 -10.22 -0.92
C GLU A 33 -11.94 -10.71 -0.43
N ALA A 34 -12.20 -10.73 0.88
CA ALA A 34 -13.51 -11.12 1.41
C ALA A 34 -14.59 -10.03 1.28
N CYS A 35 -14.26 -8.77 1.58
CA CYS A 35 -15.26 -7.68 1.64
C CYS A 35 -15.00 -6.54 0.65
N ALA A 36 -14.04 -6.71 -0.26
CA ALA A 36 -13.60 -5.73 -1.25
C ALA A 36 -13.17 -4.36 -0.69
N ARG A 37 -12.98 -4.24 0.64
CA ARG A 37 -12.53 -2.99 1.24
C ARG A 37 -11.12 -2.67 0.79
N VAL A 38 -10.92 -1.43 0.37
CA VAL A 38 -9.63 -0.88 -0.03
C VAL A 38 -9.13 0.07 1.04
N VAL A 39 -7.84 0.00 1.33
CA VAL A 39 -7.09 0.94 2.16
C VAL A 39 -5.86 1.38 1.37
N LEU A 40 -5.60 2.69 1.40
CA LEU A 40 -4.37 3.28 0.87
C LEU A 40 -3.53 3.72 2.06
N ILE A 41 -2.30 3.22 2.15
CA ILE A 41 -1.35 3.55 3.21
C ILE A 41 -0.21 4.35 2.58
N ASP A 42 0.01 5.57 3.02
CA ASP A 42 1.10 6.38 2.50
C ASP A 42 2.47 5.95 3.07
N ALA A 43 3.54 6.33 2.36
CA ALA A 43 4.90 6.00 2.75
C ALA A 43 5.28 6.51 4.15
N GLY A 44 4.72 7.65 4.59
CA GLY A 44 4.96 8.20 5.92
C GLY A 44 4.27 7.39 7.02
N GLU A 45 3.05 6.94 6.79
CA GLU A 45 2.34 5.99 7.66
C GLU A 45 3.09 4.65 7.75
N LEU A 46 3.52 4.06 6.61
CA LEU A 46 4.29 2.81 6.62
C LEU A 46 5.55 2.91 7.49
N ARG A 47 6.33 3.99 7.33
CA ARG A 47 7.56 4.22 8.12
C ARG A 47 7.30 4.47 9.60
N ARG A 48 6.14 5.01 9.97
CA ARG A 48 5.77 5.23 11.38
C ARG A 48 5.28 3.95 12.05
N SER A 49 4.67 3.05 11.29
CA SER A 49 4.05 1.84 11.82
C SER A 49 4.95 0.60 11.75
N PHE A 50 5.96 0.59 10.87
CA PHE A 50 6.76 -0.59 10.59
C PHE A 50 8.24 -0.27 10.44
N ASP A 51 9.08 -1.29 10.66
CA ASP A 51 10.52 -1.17 10.48
C ASP A 51 10.87 -0.97 9.00
N ALA A 52 11.81 -0.05 8.72
CA ALA A 52 12.24 0.32 7.38
C ALA A 52 12.74 -0.87 6.54
N CYS A 53 13.40 -1.84 7.17
CA CYS A 53 13.93 -3.05 6.53
C CYS A 53 12.87 -4.15 6.34
N GLN A 54 11.68 -3.99 6.90
CA GLN A 54 10.64 -5.00 6.86
C GLN A 54 10.07 -5.15 5.44
N ARG A 55 9.89 -6.40 5.01
CA ARG A 55 9.34 -6.72 3.69
C ARG A 55 7.82 -6.59 3.67
N ILE A 56 7.29 -5.97 2.61
CA ILE A 56 5.84 -5.76 2.43
C ILE A 56 5.09 -7.10 2.34
N VAL A 57 5.67 -8.11 1.70
CA VAL A 57 5.02 -9.44 1.62
C VAL A 57 4.74 -10.04 3.01
N VAL A 58 5.69 -9.92 3.94
CA VAL A 58 5.56 -10.41 5.32
C VAL A 58 4.55 -9.57 6.10
N LEU A 59 4.51 -8.26 5.85
CA LEU A 59 3.48 -7.38 6.42
C LEU A 59 2.08 -7.79 5.96
N ALA A 60 1.90 -8.00 4.66
CA ALA A 60 0.62 -8.37 4.08
C ALA A 60 0.06 -9.69 4.63
N GLU A 61 0.92 -10.68 4.93
CA GLU A 61 0.53 -11.94 5.57
C GLU A 61 -0.03 -11.76 6.99
N ARG A 62 0.46 -10.75 7.70
CA ARG A 62 0.07 -10.43 9.09
C ARG A 62 -1.14 -9.50 9.16
N LEU A 63 -1.35 -8.69 8.13
CA LEU A 63 -2.48 -7.77 8.10
C LEU A 63 -3.82 -8.54 8.12
N ARG A 64 -4.80 -7.95 8.80
CA ARG A 64 -6.16 -8.46 8.91
C ARG A 64 -7.13 -7.35 8.54
N CYS A 65 -8.21 -7.70 7.86
CA CYS A 65 -9.24 -6.71 7.55
C CYS A 65 -10.01 -6.36 8.82
N ALA A 66 -9.87 -5.11 9.28
CA ALA A 66 -10.57 -4.60 10.46
C ALA A 66 -12.11 -4.63 10.33
N ARG A 67 -12.66 -4.75 9.11
CA ARG A 67 -14.11 -4.77 8.86
C ARG A 67 -14.72 -6.16 9.01
N CYS A 68 -14.15 -7.16 8.35
CA CYS A 68 -14.77 -8.49 8.25
C CYS A 68 -14.02 -9.58 8.99
N ALA A 69 -12.83 -9.29 9.56
CA ALA A 69 -11.96 -10.22 10.30
C ALA A 69 -11.70 -11.57 9.60
N ALA A 70 -12.03 -11.68 8.32
CA ALA A 70 -11.93 -12.92 7.57
C ALA A 70 -10.45 -13.33 7.47
N PRO A 71 -10.14 -14.64 7.55
CA PRO A 71 -8.79 -15.15 7.38
C PRO A 71 -8.28 -15.06 5.94
N THR A 72 -9.07 -14.47 5.03
CA THR A 72 -8.72 -14.32 3.62
C THR A 72 -7.47 -13.47 3.44
N PRO A 73 -6.59 -13.84 2.48
CA PRO A 73 -5.42 -13.04 2.15
C PRO A 73 -5.83 -11.64 1.69
N LEU A 74 -5.00 -10.65 2.04
CA LEU A 74 -5.11 -9.31 1.48
C LEU A 74 -4.26 -9.25 0.22
N SER A 75 -4.84 -8.81 -0.90
CA SER A 75 -4.03 -8.45 -2.06
C SER A 75 -3.46 -7.05 -1.88
N TRP A 76 -2.31 -6.82 -2.49
CA TRP A 76 -1.65 -5.52 -2.43
C TRP A 76 -0.92 -5.20 -3.72
N SER A 77 -0.83 -3.90 -3.99
CA SER A 77 -0.17 -3.29 -5.13
C SER A 77 0.37 -1.92 -4.72
N VAL A 78 1.36 -1.42 -5.45
CA VAL A 78 1.94 -0.10 -5.20
C VAL A 78 1.43 0.87 -6.24
N TYR A 79 1.13 2.09 -5.80
CA TYR A 79 0.75 3.19 -6.66
C TYR A 79 1.61 4.41 -6.35
N ARG A 80 1.80 5.28 -7.34
CA ARG A 80 2.34 6.61 -7.17
C ARG A 80 1.26 7.66 -7.33
N ARG A 81 1.28 8.66 -6.45
CA ARG A 81 0.44 9.84 -6.55
C ARG A 81 0.98 10.72 -7.67
N VAL A 82 0.12 11.07 -8.62
CA VAL A 82 0.44 12.01 -9.69
C VAL A 82 -0.26 13.33 -9.38
N PRO A 83 0.47 14.47 -9.41
CA PRO A 83 -0.17 15.77 -9.31
C PRO A 83 -1.17 15.92 -10.45
N THR A 84 -2.37 16.43 -10.15
CA THR A 84 -3.32 16.81 -11.18
C THR A 84 -2.71 17.97 -11.97
N PRO A 85 -2.62 17.92 -13.30
CA PRO A 85 -2.14 19.06 -14.07
C PRO A 85 -3.05 20.26 -13.74
N GLU A 86 -2.45 21.32 -13.20
CA GLU A 86 -3.11 22.60 -12.99
C GLU A 86 -3.40 23.16 -14.39
N SER A 87 -4.70 23.30 -14.71
CA SER A 87 -5.16 23.92 -15.95
C SER A 87 -5.20 25.44 -15.80
#